data_AF-A0A1I8H3V5-F1
#
_entry.id   AF-A0A1I8H3V5-F1
#
_cell.length_a   1.000
_cell.length_b   1.000
_cell.length_c   1.000
_cell.angle_alpha   90.00
_cell.angle_beta   90.00
_cell.angle_gamma   90.00
#
_symmetry.space_group_name_H-M   'P 1'
#
loop_
_entity.id
_entity.type
_entity.pdbx_description
1 polymer ?
#
loop_
_entity_poly.entity_id
_entity_poly.type
_entity_poly.pdbx_seq_one_letter_code
_entity_poly.pdbx_strand_id
1 'polypeptide(L)'
;MAFWKKPTVQEQMRANDRELKKTQRDLERDRGHLEREEKRIEGEIKKAAKQGNKEACSVLAKQLVRLRQQKTRSYAMGSKVSAVGTQQKVMGANLKMADAMKTTTKTMGQMNKAMSPEDTMKTMRQFQESNMKMEMSEETMNEALDDIFAGSDDEAEQDKVVAQVLDEIGIDMNAQMSKAPSTSTATPRAAAASSSKDDDEEMLKRLAGLSAP
;
A
#
# COMPACT_ATOMS: atom_id res chain seq x y z
N MET A 1 46.64 15.93 -14.25
CA MET A 1 45.31 15.97 -14.91
C MET A 1 44.66 14.60 -14.73
N ALA A 2 43.61 14.52 -13.91
CA ALA A 2 42.90 13.26 -13.69
C ALA A 2 42.17 12.85 -14.96
N PHE A 3 42.63 11.77 -15.61
CA PHE A 3 41.95 11.12 -16.72
C PHE A 3 40.73 10.35 -16.17
N TRP A 4 39.64 11.06 -15.90
CA TRP A 4 38.33 10.41 -15.75
C TRP A 4 37.83 10.03 -17.13
N LYS A 5 38.08 8.78 -17.54
CA LYS A 5 37.32 8.14 -18.62
C LYS A 5 35.85 8.16 -18.23
N LYS A 6 34.99 8.64 -19.12
CA LYS A 6 33.54 8.55 -18.92
C LYS A 6 33.19 7.08 -18.69
N PRO A 7 32.43 6.76 -17.62
CA PRO A 7 32.12 5.38 -17.30
C PRO A 7 31.42 4.74 -18.50
N THR A 8 31.84 3.52 -18.82
CA THR A 8 31.20 2.75 -19.89
C THR A 8 29.75 2.49 -19.53
N VAL A 9 28.89 2.25 -20.54
CA VAL A 9 27.47 1.93 -20.29
C VAL A 9 27.36 0.74 -19.32
N GLN A 10 28.22 -0.27 -19.44
CA GLN A 10 28.25 -1.40 -18.49
C GLN A 10 28.62 -0.99 -17.05
N GLU A 11 29.53 -0.05 -16.85
CA GLU A 11 29.88 0.47 -15.52
C GLU A 11 28.73 1.29 -14.92
N GLN A 12 28.04 2.10 -15.72
CA GLN A 12 26.83 2.80 -15.30
C GLN A 12 25.72 1.83 -14.91
N MET A 13 25.49 0.77 -15.68
CA MET A 13 24.49 -0.25 -15.34
C MET A 13 24.83 -0.99 -14.05
N ARG A 14 26.12 -1.26 -13.79
CA ARG A 14 26.58 -1.87 -12.53
C ARG A 14 26.43 -0.91 -11.34
N ALA A 15 26.65 0.38 -11.54
CA ALA A 15 26.42 1.39 -10.51
C ALA A 15 24.92 1.49 -10.18
N ASN A 16 24.06 1.56 -11.19
CA ASN A 16 22.60 1.58 -11.02
C ASN A 16 22.09 0.31 -10.33
N ASP A 17 22.58 -0.89 -10.67
CA ASP A 17 22.18 -2.14 -9.98
C ASP A 17 22.53 -2.10 -8.48
N ARG A 18 23.67 -1.52 -8.11
CA ARG A 18 24.05 -1.34 -6.69
C ARG A 18 23.14 -0.35 -5.99
N GLU A 19 22.79 0.75 -6.66
CA GLU A 19 21.89 1.76 -6.15
C GLU A 19 20.46 1.21 -5.96
N LEU A 20 19.92 0.51 -6.95
CA LEU A 20 18.61 -0.15 -6.86
C LEU A 20 18.55 -1.15 -5.69
N LYS A 21 19.60 -1.96 -5.50
CA LYS A 21 19.71 -2.88 -4.35
C LYS A 21 19.85 -2.17 -3.00
N LYS A 22 20.39 -0.95 -2.98
CA LYS A 22 20.45 -0.13 -1.77
C LYS A 22 19.06 0.42 -1.47
N THR A 23 18.41 1.03 -2.46
CA THR A 23 17.03 1.55 -2.36
C THR A 23 16.05 0.48 -1.93
N GLN A 24 16.17 -0.76 -2.43
CA GLN A 24 15.33 -1.88 -1.99
C GLN A 24 15.48 -2.19 -0.50
N ARG A 25 16.72 -2.18 0.02
CA ARG A 25 17.00 -2.42 1.44
C ARG A 25 16.56 -1.26 2.32
N ASP A 26 16.72 -0.03 1.85
CA ASP A 26 16.26 1.16 2.56
C ASP A 26 14.71 1.16 2.61
N LEU A 27 14.02 0.78 1.53
CA LEU A 27 12.56 0.54 1.53
C LEU A 27 12.12 -0.55 2.52
N GLU A 28 12.90 -1.61 2.73
CA GLU A 28 12.61 -2.63 3.76
C GLU A 28 12.78 -2.08 5.18
N ARG A 29 13.79 -1.25 5.41
CA ARG A 29 13.99 -0.59 6.72
C ARG A 29 12.89 0.39 7.03
N ASP A 30 12.50 1.20 6.04
CA ASP A 30 11.41 2.17 6.17
C ASP A 30 10.08 1.46 6.46
N ARG A 31 9.83 0.30 5.82
CA ARG A 31 8.68 -0.56 6.15
C ARG A 31 8.70 -0.98 7.62
N GLY A 32 9.84 -1.47 8.13
CA GLY A 32 9.96 -1.80 9.55
C GLY A 32 9.78 -0.60 10.49
N HIS A 33 10.08 0.62 10.03
CA HIS A 33 9.81 1.85 10.77
C HIS A 33 8.32 2.18 10.81
N LEU A 34 7.66 2.12 9.66
CA LEU A 34 6.21 2.32 9.53
C LEU A 34 5.43 1.31 10.40
N GLU A 35 5.86 0.04 10.46
CA GLU A 35 5.21 -0.97 11.31
C GLU A 35 5.30 -0.67 12.81
N ARG A 36 6.40 -0.06 13.26
CA ARG A 36 6.53 0.37 14.66
C ARG A 36 5.66 1.58 14.95
N GLU A 37 5.58 2.53 14.01
CA GLU A 37 4.68 3.67 14.14
C GLU A 37 3.21 3.26 14.11
N GLU A 38 2.85 2.25 13.32
CA GLU A 38 1.51 1.68 13.25
C GLU A 38 1.06 1.20 14.64
N LYS A 39 1.88 0.36 15.28
CA LYS A 39 1.64 -0.14 16.63
C LYS A 39 1.58 0.98 17.68
N ARG A 40 2.39 2.04 17.52
CA ARG A 40 2.37 3.19 18.42
C ARG A 40 1.04 3.94 18.31
N ILE A 41 0.61 4.25 17.09
CA ILE A 41 -0.64 4.97 16.83
C ILE A 41 -1.84 4.14 17.27
N GLU A 42 -1.86 2.82 17.03
CA GLU A 42 -2.90 1.92 17.56
C GLU A 42 -2.99 1.99 19.09
N GLY A 43 -1.85 2.04 19.78
CA GLY A 43 -1.80 2.21 21.23
C GLY A 43 -2.34 3.57 21.69
N GLU A 44 -2.06 4.64 20.95
CA GLU A 44 -2.56 5.99 21.22
C GLU A 44 -4.08 6.10 20.97
N ILE A 45 -4.60 5.50 19.89
CA ILE A 45 -6.04 5.40 19.62
C ILE A 45 -6.75 4.68 20.77
N LYS A 46 -6.21 3.54 21.24
CA LYS A 46 -6.77 2.80 22.38
C LYS A 46 -6.80 3.64 23.66
N LYS A 47 -5.78 4.47 23.90
CA LYS A 47 -5.74 5.37 25.07
C LYS A 47 -6.74 6.52 24.94
N ALA A 48 -6.79 7.17 23.77
CA ALA A 48 -7.73 8.26 23.50
C ALA A 48 -9.19 7.80 23.57
N ALA A 49 -9.47 6.58 23.12
CA ALA A 49 -10.80 5.99 23.18
C ALA A 49 -11.25 5.71 24.62
N LYS A 50 -10.38 5.18 25.48
CA LYS A 50 -10.67 4.99 26.91
C LYS A 50 -10.93 6.31 27.63
N GLN A 51 -10.34 7.41 27.16
CA GLN A 51 -10.55 8.76 27.69
C GLN A 51 -11.82 9.43 27.13
N GLY A 52 -12.51 8.79 26.17
CA GLY A 52 -13.71 9.35 25.53
C GLY A 52 -13.45 10.52 24.59
N ASN A 53 -12.19 10.79 24.22
CA ASN A 53 -11.85 11.89 23.33
C ASN A 53 -12.07 11.50 21.86
N LYS A 54 -13.30 11.72 21.37
CA LYS A 54 -13.73 11.37 20.02
C LYS A 54 -12.95 12.11 18.92
N GLU A 55 -12.60 13.37 19.13
CA GLU A 55 -11.84 14.15 18.15
C GLU A 55 -10.41 13.62 17.98
N ALA A 56 -9.72 13.35 19.09
CA ALA A 56 -8.39 12.76 19.06
C ALA A 56 -8.40 11.37 18.40
N CYS A 57 -9.41 10.54 18.68
CA CYS A 57 -9.58 9.24 18.01
C CYS A 57 -9.76 9.39 16.49
N SER A 58 -10.58 10.33 16.03
CA SER A 58 -10.81 10.54 14.59
C SER A 58 -9.53 10.97 13.88
N VAL A 59 -8.76 11.90 14.46
CA VAL A 59 -7.49 12.39 13.87
C VAL A 59 -6.45 11.25 13.83
N LEU A 60 -6.28 10.52 14.92
CA LEU A 60 -5.32 9.42 15.00
C LEU A 60 -5.73 8.24 14.09
N ALA A 61 -7.02 7.96 13.94
CA ALA A 61 -7.52 6.94 13.02
C ALA A 61 -7.23 7.33 11.55
N LYS A 62 -7.46 8.60 11.17
CA LYS A 62 -7.06 9.10 9.83
C LYS A 62 -5.56 8.97 9.61
N GLN A 63 -4.75 9.24 10.63
CA GLN A 63 -3.30 9.04 10.57
C GLN A 63 -2.92 7.57 10.38
N LEU A 64 -3.59 6.65 11.08
CA LEU A 64 -3.38 5.21 10.95
C LEU A 64 -3.71 4.72 9.53
N VAL A 65 -4.81 5.18 8.93
CA VAL A 65 -5.18 4.84 7.55
C VAL A 65 -4.11 5.32 6.56
N ARG A 66 -3.65 6.57 6.70
CA ARG A 66 -2.56 7.11 5.85
C ARG A 66 -1.27 6.30 5.99
N LEU A 67 -0.94 5.89 7.21
CA LEU A 67 0.24 5.07 7.48
C LEU A 67 0.12 3.68 6.83
N ARG A 68 -1.05 3.03 6.93
CA ARG A 68 -1.35 1.76 6.26
C ARG A 68 -1.26 1.90 4.74
N GLN A 69 -1.82 2.96 4.17
CA GLN A 69 -1.69 3.26 2.74
C GLN A 69 -0.23 3.47 2.33
N GLN A 70 0.56 4.21 3.12
CA GLN A 70 1.98 4.43 2.87
C GLN A 70 2.78 3.11 2.92
N LYS A 71 2.44 2.22 3.86
CA LYS A 71 3.00 0.87 3.95
C LYS A 71 2.69 0.05 2.69
N THR A 72 1.43 0.02 2.25
CA THR A 72 1.01 -0.65 0.99
C THR A 72 1.73 -0.05 -0.23
N ARG A 73 1.83 1.28 -0.30
CA ARG A 73 2.55 1.97 -1.36
C ARG A 73 4.04 1.62 -1.37
N SER A 74 4.65 1.39 -0.22
CA SER A 74 6.04 0.93 -0.11
C SER A 74 6.25 -0.48 -0.67
N TYR A 75 5.28 -1.40 -0.50
CA TYR A 75 5.32 -2.71 -1.19
C TYR A 75 5.24 -2.56 -2.70
N ALA A 76 4.31 -1.74 -3.20
CA ALA A 76 4.21 -1.46 -4.63
C ALA A 76 5.49 -0.81 -5.18
N MET A 77 6.09 0.13 -4.45
CA MET A 77 7.34 0.79 -4.81
C MET A 77 8.53 -0.18 -4.80
N GLY A 78 8.59 -1.10 -3.83
CA GLY A 78 9.59 -2.18 -3.81
C GLY A 78 9.49 -3.09 -5.04
N SER A 79 8.27 -3.44 -5.44
CA SER A 79 8.02 -4.20 -6.69
C SER A 79 8.49 -3.43 -7.92
N LYS A 80 8.16 -2.14 -8.02
CA LYS A 80 8.60 -1.27 -9.12
C LYS A 80 10.12 -1.17 -9.21
N VAL A 81 10.83 -1.01 -8.08
CA VAL A 81 12.31 -0.99 -8.05
C VAL A 81 12.89 -2.33 -8.54
N SER A 82 12.29 -3.45 -8.14
CA SER A 82 12.69 -4.78 -8.61
C SER A 82 12.44 -4.97 -10.12
N ALA A 83 11.30 -4.47 -10.63
CA ALA A 83 10.97 -4.49 -12.05
C ALA A 83 11.98 -3.68 -12.88
N VAL A 84 12.31 -2.47 -12.45
CA VAL A 84 13.35 -1.63 -13.08
C VAL A 84 14.71 -2.35 -13.06
N GLY A 85 15.06 -3.01 -11.96
CA GLY A 85 16.28 -3.83 -11.90
C GLY A 85 16.29 -4.99 -12.90
N THR A 86 15.13 -5.58 -13.18
CA THR A 86 14.98 -6.64 -14.19
C THR A 86 15.09 -6.08 -15.60
N GLN A 87 14.42 -4.96 -15.88
CA GLN A 87 14.51 -4.25 -17.15
C GLN A 87 15.94 -3.79 -17.44
N GLN A 88 16.67 -3.31 -16.43
CA GLN A 88 18.09 -2.98 -16.51
C GLN A 88 18.93 -4.21 -16.92
N LYS A 89 18.65 -5.40 -16.38
CA LYS A 89 19.35 -6.64 -16.80
C LYS A 89 19.08 -7.00 -18.25
N VAL A 90 17.84 -6.89 -18.71
CA VAL A 90 17.45 -7.11 -20.11
C VAL A 90 18.20 -6.14 -21.03
N MET A 91 18.20 -4.84 -20.69
CA MET A 91 18.95 -3.83 -21.43
C MET A 91 20.45 -4.16 -21.48
N GLY A 92 21.01 -4.73 -20.41
CA GLY A 92 22.42 -5.12 -20.35
C GLY A 92 22.73 -6.33 -21.24
N ALA A 93 21.80 -7.27 -21.37
CA ALA A 93 21.88 -8.37 -22.32
C ALA A 93 21.77 -7.86 -23.76
N ASN A 94 20.83 -6.95 -24.04
CA ASN A 94 20.66 -6.33 -25.36
C ASN A 94 21.93 -5.57 -25.79
N LEU A 95 22.58 -4.84 -24.89
CA LEU A 95 23.85 -4.17 -25.18
C LEU A 95 24.98 -5.14 -25.51
N LYS A 96 25.07 -6.28 -24.82
CA LYS A 96 26.06 -7.33 -25.15
C LYS A 96 25.74 -7.98 -26.50
N MET A 97 24.46 -8.22 -26.80
CA MET A 97 24.02 -8.72 -28.10
C MET A 97 24.34 -7.73 -29.21
N ALA A 98 24.12 -6.43 -28.97
CA ALA A 98 24.49 -5.37 -29.91
C ALA A 98 26.00 -5.28 -30.13
N ASP A 99 26.83 -5.49 -29.09
CA ASP A 99 28.29 -5.51 -29.23
C ASP A 99 28.78 -6.76 -29.98
N ALA A 100 28.17 -7.93 -29.70
CA ALA A 100 28.41 -9.15 -30.45
C ALA A 100 28.00 -8.99 -31.91
N MET A 101 26.80 -8.46 -32.18
CA MET A 101 26.33 -8.13 -33.52
C MET A 101 27.24 -7.13 -34.21
N LYS A 102 27.72 -6.08 -33.54
CA LYS A 102 28.69 -5.13 -34.10
C LYS A 102 29.98 -5.83 -34.54
N THR A 103 30.46 -6.78 -33.75
CA THR A 103 31.65 -7.58 -34.07
C THR A 103 31.39 -8.51 -35.25
N THR A 104 30.24 -9.19 -35.24
CA THR A 104 29.78 -10.07 -36.33
C THR A 104 29.51 -9.29 -37.61
N THR A 105 28.91 -8.10 -37.58
CA THR A 105 28.70 -7.23 -38.73
C THR A 105 30.02 -6.68 -39.25
N LYS A 106 31.01 -6.47 -38.39
CA LYS A 106 32.37 -6.09 -38.83
C LYS A 106 33.06 -7.24 -39.57
N THR A 107 32.98 -8.47 -39.06
CA THR A 107 33.52 -9.66 -39.77
C THR A 107 32.68 -10.00 -40.99
N MET A 108 31.36 -9.88 -40.92
CA MET A 108 30.44 -10.06 -42.04
C MET A 108 30.59 -8.95 -43.07
N GLY A 109 30.99 -7.73 -42.71
CA GLY A 109 31.34 -6.67 -43.66
C GLY A 109 32.68 -6.93 -44.37
N GLN A 110 33.62 -7.56 -43.66
CA GLN A 110 34.85 -8.09 -44.26
C GLN A 110 34.58 -9.32 -45.16
N MET A 111 33.57 -10.12 -44.82
CA MET A 111 33.14 -11.31 -45.57
C MET A 111 32.15 -10.98 -46.71
N ASN A 112 31.38 -9.89 -46.62
CA ASN A 112 30.48 -9.35 -47.65
C ASN A 112 31.26 -8.66 -48.77
N LYS A 113 32.53 -8.32 -48.53
CA LYS A 113 33.50 -8.07 -49.62
C LYS A 113 33.81 -9.34 -50.43
N ALA A 114 33.43 -10.52 -49.95
CA ALA A 114 33.67 -11.82 -50.55
C ALA A 114 32.39 -12.68 -50.75
N MET A 115 31.18 -12.20 -50.39
CA MET A 115 29.92 -12.95 -50.45
C MET A 115 28.75 -12.05 -50.91
N SER A 116 27.75 -12.62 -51.58
CA SER A 116 26.79 -11.91 -52.46
C SER A 116 25.63 -11.19 -51.73
N PRO A 117 25.09 -10.10 -52.32
CA PRO A 117 24.08 -9.22 -51.71
C PRO A 117 22.69 -9.83 -51.45
N GLU A 118 22.35 -10.99 -52.01
CA GLU A 118 21.02 -11.61 -51.87
C GLU A 118 20.73 -12.12 -50.45
N ASP A 119 21.74 -12.67 -49.75
CA ASP A 119 21.54 -13.22 -48.40
C ASP A 119 21.32 -12.11 -47.36
N THR A 120 21.98 -10.97 -47.52
CA THR A 120 21.80 -9.79 -46.65
C THR A 120 20.38 -9.21 -46.70
N MET A 121 19.70 -9.23 -47.86
CA MET A 121 18.32 -8.75 -47.96
C MET A 121 17.33 -9.66 -47.22
N LYS A 122 17.58 -10.98 -47.24
CA LYS A 122 16.74 -11.96 -46.53
C LYS A 122 16.86 -11.82 -45.02
N THR A 123 18.08 -11.63 -44.50
CA THR A 123 18.31 -11.40 -43.06
C THR A 123 17.69 -10.08 -42.57
N MET A 124 17.75 -9.01 -43.37
CA MET A 124 17.15 -7.72 -43.01
C MET A 124 15.63 -7.81 -42.89
N ARG A 125 14.98 -8.58 -43.78
CA ARG A 125 13.52 -8.80 -43.75
C ARG A 125 13.07 -9.60 -42.53
N GLN A 126 13.82 -10.65 -42.16
CA GLN A 126 13.54 -11.43 -40.94
C GLN A 126 13.75 -10.62 -39.65
N PHE A 127 14.74 -9.72 -39.63
CA PHE A 127 14.95 -8.84 -38.48
C PHE A 127 13.76 -7.87 -38.31
N GLN A 128 13.29 -7.25 -39.40
CA GLN A 128 12.11 -6.37 -39.37
C GLN A 128 10.86 -7.08 -38.86
N GLU A 129 10.55 -8.29 -39.34
CA GLU A 129 9.40 -9.06 -38.83
C GLU A 129 9.54 -9.41 -37.34
N SER A 130 10.74 -9.78 -36.88
CA SER A 130 10.96 -10.11 -35.48
C SER A 130 10.83 -8.90 -34.54
N ASN A 131 11.27 -7.73 -34.99
CA ASN A 131 11.22 -6.50 -34.20
C ASN A 131 9.78 -5.98 -34.09
N MET A 132 9.00 -6.07 -35.18
CA MET A 132 7.57 -5.73 -35.18
C MET A 132 6.76 -6.64 -34.25
N LYS A 133 7.08 -7.95 -34.22
CA LYS A 133 6.46 -8.91 -33.30
C LYS A 133 6.79 -8.63 -31.83
N MET A 134 7.96 -8.05 -31.55
CA MET A 134 8.38 -7.68 -30.20
C MET A 134 7.64 -6.41 -29.72
N GLU A 135 7.57 -5.36 -30.54
CA GLU A 135 6.84 -4.12 -30.21
C GLU A 135 5.37 -4.40 -29.89
N MET A 136 4.70 -5.22 -30.71
CA MET A 136 3.30 -5.57 -30.50
C MET A 136 3.06 -6.34 -29.18
N SER A 137 4.05 -7.08 -28.69
CA SER A 137 3.97 -7.82 -27.42
C SER A 137 4.23 -6.94 -26.19
N GLU A 138 5.02 -5.87 -26.32
CA GLU A 138 5.20 -4.88 -25.24
C GLU A 138 3.95 -4.01 -25.07
N GLU A 139 3.30 -3.65 -26.18
CA GLU A 139 2.08 -2.82 -26.15
C GLU A 139 0.91 -3.56 -25.48
N THR A 140 0.69 -4.84 -25.80
CA THR A 140 -0.35 -5.67 -25.13
C THR A 140 -0.06 -5.91 -23.65
N MET A 141 1.22 -5.94 -23.24
CA MET A 141 1.60 -6.13 -21.84
C MET A 141 1.37 -4.86 -21.00
N ASN A 142 1.64 -3.68 -21.57
CA ASN A 142 1.42 -2.40 -20.88
C ASN A 142 -0.08 -2.08 -20.74
N GLU A 143 -0.89 -2.38 -21.74
CA GLU A 143 -2.34 -2.15 -21.70
C GLU A 143 -3.02 -3.04 -20.62
N ALA A 144 -2.58 -4.29 -20.47
CA ALA A 144 -3.04 -5.17 -19.40
C ALA A 144 -2.56 -4.74 -18.00
N LEU A 145 -1.44 -4.02 -17.90
CA LEU A 145 -0.94 -3.49 -16.63
C LEU A 145 -1.68 -2.20 -16.22
N ASP A 146 -2.01 -1.32 -17.17
CA ASP A 146 -2.75 -0.08 -16.88
C ASP A 146 -4.19 -0.33 -16.42
N ASP A 147 -4.87 -1.34 -16.97
CA ASP A 147 -6.21 -1.76 -16.53
C ASP A 147 -6.25 -2.29 -15.08
N ILE A 148 -5.13 -2.85 -14.60
CA ILE A 148 -4.99 -3.32 -13.22
C ILE A 148 -4.76 -2.15 -12.25
N PHE A 149 -4.20 -1.03 -12.71
CA PHE A 149 -3.91 0.13 -11.87
C PHE A 149 -5.01 1.20 -11.85
N ALA A 150 -6.03 1.11 -12.72
CA ALA A 150 -7.06 2.14 -12.86
C ALA A 150 -8.19 2.13 -11.79
N GLY A 151 -8.23 1.14 -10.88
CA GLY A 151 -9.34 0.99 -9.94
C GLY A 151 -8.95 1.15 -8.47
N SER A 152 -9.14 2.35 -7.90
CA SER A 152 -9.54 2.64 -6.49
C SER A 152 -8.98 3.98 -6.00
N ASP A 153 -9.68 5.08 -6.30
CA ASP A 153 -9.51 6.34 -5.57
C ASP A 153 -10.88 7.00 -5.42
N ASP A 154 -11.71 6.44 -4.53
CA ASP A 154 -13.04 6.96 -4.22
C ASP A 154 -13.04 7.52 -2.79
N GLU A 155 -13.07 8.86 -2.66
CA GLU A 155 -12.97 9.58 -1.38
C GLU A 155 -14.13 9.27 -0.42
N ALA A 156 -15.27 8.77 -0.92
CA ALA A 156 -16.43 8.39 -0.10
C ALA A 156 -16.22 7.13 0.75
N GLU A 157 -15.18 6.33 0.47
CA GLU A 157 -14.84 5.14 1.27
C GLU A 157 -14.07 5.48 2.54
N GLN A 158 -13.44 6.67 2.63
CA GLN A 158 -12.51 6.99 3.71
C GLN A 158 -13.18 7.07 5.10
N ASP A 159 -14.40 7.60 5.20
CA ASP A 159 -15.12 7.68 6.48
C ASP A 159 -15.64 6.31 6.95
N LYS A 160 -16.02 5.42 6.00
CA LYS A 160 -16.34 4.02 6.30
C LYS A 160 -15.11 3.26 6.77
N VAL A 161 -13.95 3.51 6.15
CA VAL A 161 -12.67 2.91 6.54
C VAL A 161 -12.27 3.33 7.96
N VAL A 162 -12.52 4.57 8.38
CA VAL A 162 -12.26 5.00 9.76
C VAL A 162 -13.13 4.24 10.77
N ALA A 163 -14.42 4.07 10.49
CA ALA A 163 -15.31 3.29 11.34
C ALA A 163 -14.87 1.82 11.42
N GLN A 164 -14.53 1.22 10.28
CA GLN A 164 -14.04 -0.16 10.20
C GLN A 164 -12.73 -0.37 10.97
N VAL A 165 -11.80 0.58 10.91
CA VAL A 165 -10.53 0.50 11.65
C VAL A 165 -10.75 0.59 13.17
N LEU A 166 -11.71 1.39 13.62
CA LEU A 166 -12.07 1.47 15.04
C LEU A 166 -12.71 0.16 15.55
N ASP A 167 -13.52 -0.49 14.71
CA ASP A 167 -14.10 -1.80 14.99
C ASP A 167 -13.04 -2.92 14.98
N GLU A 168 -12.11 -2.92 14.02
CA GLU A 168 -10.97 -3.87 13.96
C GLU A 168 -10.08 -3.80 15.20
N ILE A 169 -9.91 -2.60 15.77
CA ILE A 169 -9.10 -2.39 16.99
C ILE A 169 -9.85 -2.88 18.25
N GLY A 170 -11.14 -3.20 18.14
CA GLY A 170 -11.98 -3.68 19.23
C GLY A 170 -12.45 -2.57 20.17
N ILE A 171 -12.52 -1.33 19.67
CA ILE A 171 -13.03 -0.18 20.42
C ILE A 171 -14.50 -0.04 20.05
N ASP A 172 -15.32 -0.91 20.62
CA ASP A 172 -16.77 -0.71 20.59
C ASP A 172 -17.09 0.47 21.52
N MET A 173 -17.24 1.67 20.93
CA MET A 173 -17.60 2.89 21.67
C MET A 173 -18.91 2.73 22.45
N ASN A 174 -19.79 1.79 22.06
CA ASN A 174 -21.02 1.49 22.80
C ASN A 174 -20.78 0.55 24.00
N ALA A 175 -19.79 -0.35 23.93
CA ALA A 175 -19.54 -1.30 25.02
C ALA A 175 -18.84 -0.68 26.23
N GLN A 176 -18.04 0.37 26.06
CA GLN A 176 -17.35 1.06 27.18
C GLN A 176 -18.16 2.22 27.80
N MET A 177 -19.15 2.78 27.09
CA MET A 177 -20.07 3.76 27.69
C MET A 177 -21.02 3.12 28.72
N SER A 178 -21.33 1.82 28.59
CA SER A 178 -22.12 1.06 29.59
C SER A 178 -21.31 0.53 30.77
N LYS A 179 -19.99 0.75 30.83
CA LYS A 179 -19.10 0.23 31.88
C LYS A 179 -18.26 1.28 32.60
N ALA A 180 -18.57 2.57 32.44
CA ALA A 180 -18.02 3.60 33.32
C ALA A 180 -18.86 3.64 34.63
N PRO A 181 -18.31 3.25 35.80
CA PRO A 181 -19.00 3.49 37.05
C PRO A 181 -19.09 5.01 37.25
N SER A 182 -20.31 5.55 37.35
CA SER A 182 -20.53 6.91 37.82
C SER A 182 -20.05 6.99 39.28
N THR A 183 -18.80 7.42 39.45
CA THR A 183 -18.27 7.81 40.75
C THR A 183 -18.93 9.14 41.17
N SER A 184 -20.14 9.09 41.69
CA SER A 184 -20.66 10.17 42.55
C SER A 184 -20.35 9.80 43.99
N THR A 185 -19.35 10.50 44.49
CA THR A 185 -18.73 10.47 45.81
C THR A 185 -19.75 10.38 46.95
N ALA A 186 -19.49 9.49 47.90
CA ALA A 186 -20.23 9.39 49.14
C ALA A 186 -19.89 10.54 50.09
N THR A 187 -20.93 11.15 50.69
CA THR A 187 -20.87 11.76 52.02
C THR A 187 -22.06 11.24 52.83
N PRO A 188 -21.87 10.74 54.07
CA PRO A 188 -22.94 10.15 54.85
C PRO A 188 -23.64 11.22 55.70
N ARG A 189 -24.96 11.33 55.60
CA ARG A 189 -25.78 11.91 56.67
C ARG A 189 -27.21 11.41 56.59
N ALA A 190 -27.61 10.73 57.65
CA ALA A 190 -28.99 10.38 57.93
C ALA A 190 -29.87 11.64 58.07
N ALA A 191 -31.05 11.64 57.46
CA ALA A 191 -32.36 11.86 58.12
C ALA A 191 -33.47 12.19 57.10
N ALA A 192 -34.65 11.63 57.39
CA ALA A 192 -36.00 12.05 57.03
C ALA A 192 -36.60 11.57 55.68
N ALA A 193 -37.76 10.94 55.85
CA ALA A 193 -38.64 10.34 54.86
C ALA A 193 -39.70 11.33 54.32
N SER A 194 -40.18 11.10 53.10
CA SER A 194 -41.58 11.35 52.71
C SER A 194 -41.93 10.73 51.33
N SER A 195 -42.81 9.73 51.38
CA SER A 195 -43.94 9.42 50.47
C SER A 195 -43.79 9.37 48.94
N SER A 196 -44.09 8.21 48.35
CA SER A 196 -45.36 7.98 47.64
C SER A 196 -45.78 6.50 47.78
N LYS A 197 -46.94 6.25 48.38
CA LYS A 197 -47.61 4.94 48.49
C LYS A 197 -48.85 4.86 47.59
N ASP A 198 -49.05 5.87 46.75
CA ASP A 198 -50.24 6.02 45.91
C ASP A 198 -50.08 5.37 44.53
N ASP A 199 -48.83 5.20 44.05
CA ASP A 199 -48.55 4.62 42.72
C ASP A 199 -48.80 3.09 42.67
N ASP A 200 -48.63 2.41 43.80
CA ASP A 200 -48.79 0.95 43.89
C ASP A 200 -50.28 0.52 43.97
N GLU A 201 -51.14 1.34 44.58
CA GLU A 201 -52.60 1.04 44.66
C GLU A 201 -53.31 1.26 43.32
N GLU A 202 -52.87 2.23 42.51
CA GLU A 202 -53.45 2.48 41.19
C GLU A 202 -53.06 1.38 40.17
N MET A 203 -51.84 0.84 40.30
CA MET A 203 -51.37 -0.28 39.47
C MET A 203 -52.12 -1.59 39.76
N LEU A 204 -52.44 -1.85 41.04
CA LEU A 204 -53.21 -3.04 41.45
C LEU A 204 -54.67 -2.98 41.00
N LYS A 205 -55.31 -1.79 41.01
CA LYS A 205 -56.68 -1.62 40.48
C LYS A 205 -56.75 -1.83 38.97
N ARG A 206 -55.72 -1.45 38.21
CA ARG A 206 -55.66 -1.67 36.75
C ARG A 206 -55.49 -3.14 36.36
N LEU A 207 -54.77 -3.93 37.15
CA LEU A 207 -54.61 -5.37 36.92
C LEU A 207 -55.88 -6.17 37.26
N ALA A 208 -56.64 -5.76 38.27
CA ALA A 208 -57.90 -6.41 38.63
C ALA A 208 -59.01 -6.26 37.56
N GLY A 209 -58.99 -5.17 36.78
CA GLY A 209 -59.97 -4.93 35.71
C GLY A 209 -59.79 -5.78 34.43
N LEU A 210 -58.65 -6.46 34.27
CA LEU A 210 -58.35 -7.32 33.12
C LEU A 210 -58.44 -8.82 33.43
N SER A 211 -58.78 -9.19 34.68
CA SER A 211 -58.83 -10.58 35.15
C SER A 211 -60.20 -10.99 35.73
N ALA A 212 -61.29 -10.36 35.28
CA ALA A 212 -62.64 -10.88 35.49
C ALA A 212 -63.23 -11.32 34.14
N PRO A 213 -63.85 -12.52 34.06
CA PRO A 213 -64.24 -13.17 32.81
C PRO A 213 -65.35 -12.44 32.03
#